data_AF-A0A834IES7-F1
#
_entry.id   AF-A0A834IES7-F1
#
_cell.length_a   1.000
_cell.length_b   1.000
_cell.length_c   1.000
_cell.angle_alpha   90.00
_cell.angle_beta   90.00
_cell.angle_gamma   90.00
#
_symmetry.space_group_name_H-M   'P 1'
#
loop_
_entity.id
_entity.type
_entity.pdbx_description
1 polymer ?
#
loop_
_entity_poly.entity_id
_entity_poly.type
_entity_poly.pdbx_seq_one_letter_code
_entity_poly.pdbx_strand_id
1 'polypeptide(L)'
;MDDDTWSDYPYQVLFRPIGMRHVIFEQDAHGDFVGGSYVYASALDWARFGLLLAQQGQWQDEQGNTQQIISKDWVNTMIRPTTISNCHYGAGIWNTQRKCQNDLPEIYNLSGYKGQLVYVIPRTKTVIVIMGFGDWDTYDFMTELLTAMELEFALPIAQRPT
;
A
#
# COMPACT_ATOMS: atom_id res chain seq x y z
N MET A 1 -8.92 26.85 -4.24
CA MET A 1 -7.64 26.29 -4.72
C MET A 1 -7.71 26.40 -6.22
N ASP A 2 -6.75 27.05 -6.85
CA ASP A 2 -6.70 27.11 -8.32
C ASP A 2 -6.19 25.76 -8.88
N ASP A 3 -6.40 25.55 -10.18
CA ASP A 3 -6.15 24.27 -10.84
C ASP A 3 -4.68 23.86 -10.76
N ASP A 4 -3.74 24.81 -10.91
CA ASP A 4 -2.30 24.56 -10.76
C ASP A 4 -1.94 24.12 -9.35
N THR A 5 -2.54 24.73 -8.32
CA THR A 5 -2.34 24.31 -6.93
C THR A 5 -2.92 22.90 -6.72
N TRP A 6 -4.05 22.55 -7.34
CA TRP A 6 -4.69 21.24 -7.22
C TRP A 6 -3.86 20.13 -7.86
N SER A 7 -3.40 20.31 -9.09
CA SER A 7 -2.56 19.35 -9.80
C SER A 7 -1.23 19.07 -9.10
N ASP A 8 -0.66 20.03 -8.37
CA ASP A 8 0.59 19.82 -7.62
C ASP A 8 0.38 19.32 -6.18
N TYR A 9 -0.85 19.34 -5.68
CA TYR A 9 -1.12 19.09 -4.26
C TYR A 9 -0.67 17.71 -3.77
N PRO A 10 -1.01 16.58 -4.41
CA PRO A 10 -0.53 15.26 -3.97
C PRO A 10 1.01 15.16 -3.99
N TYR A 11 1.65 15.86 -4.93
CA TYR A 11 3.10 15.91 -5.02
C TYR A 11 3.71 16.65 -3.84
N GLN A 12 3.13 17.77 -3.44
CA GLN A 12 3.61 18.57 -2.32
C GLN A 12 3.39 17.91 -0.97
N VAL A 13 2.21 17.32 -0.73
CA VAL A 13 1.82 16.86 0.61
C VAL A 13 2.13 15.39 0.88
N LEU A 14 2.29 14.58 -0.17
CA LEU A 14 2.53 13.15 -0.03
C LEU A 14 3.80 12.72 -0.74
N PHE A 15 3.87 12.84 -2.07
CA PHE A 15 4.91 12.15 -2.85
C PHE A 15 6.32 12.70 -2.61
N ARG A 16 6.54 14.01 -2.77
CA ARG A 16 7.87 14.61 -2.55
C ARG A 16 8.34 14.46 -1.10
N PRO A 17 7.50 14.67 -0.06
CA PRO A 17 7.89 14.47 1.34
C PRO A 17 8.45 13.09 1.66
N ILE A 18 7.94 12.02 1.02
CA ILE A 18 8.43 10.65 1.23
C ILE A 18 9.44 10.20 0.17
N GLY A 19 9.87 11.10 -0.71
CA GLY A 19 10.86 10.81 -1.75
C GLY A 19 10.32 9.97 -2.91
N MET A 20 9.00 9.92 -3.13
CA MET A 20 8.42 9.36 -4.35
C MET A 20 8.64 10.33 -5.51
N ARG A 21 9.71 10.11 -6.29
CA ARG A 21 10.17 11.06 -7.33
C ARG A 21 9.78 10.66 -8.75
N HIS A 22 9.40 9.41 -8.98
CA HIS A 22 9.02 8.89 -10.30
C HIS A 22 7.55 8.45 -10.31
N VAL A 23 6.67 9.31 -9.81
CA VAL A 23 5.22 9.08 -9.77
C VAL A 23 4.48 9.99 -10.75
N ILE A 24 3.53 9.42 -11.48
CA ILE A 24 2.56 10.12 -12.31
C ILE A 24 1.19 9.78 -11.74
N PHE A 25 0.45 10.78 -11.30
CA PHE A 25 -0.94 10.63 -10.85
C PHE A 25 -1.85 11.33 -11.86
N GLU A 26 -2.47 10.54 -12.74
CA GLU A 26 -3.25 11.10 -13.83
C GLU A 26 -4.55 11.75 -13.36
N GLN A 27 -4.90 12.85 -14.04
CA GLN A 27 -6.17 13.54 -13.91
C GLN A 27 -7.07 13.19 -15.09
N ASP A 28 -8.38 13.20 -14.86
CA ASP A 28 -9.36 13.12 -15.93
C ASP A 28 -9.46 14.45 -16.72
N ALA A 29 -10.39 14.50 -17.68
CA ALA A 29 -10.60 15.67 -18.51
C ALA A 29 -11.11 16.92 -17.74
N HIS A 30 -11.53 16.76 -16.49
CA HIS A 30 -11.97 17.84 -15.60
C HIS A 30 -10.88 18.29 -14.63
N GLY A 31 -9.72 17.64 -14.62
CA GLY A 31 -8.63 17.94 -13.68
C GLY A 31 -8.75 17.18 -12.36
N ASP A 32 -9.66 16.20 -12.24
CA ASP A 32 -9.79 15.39 -11.04
C ASP A 32 -8.87 14.16 -11.10
N PHE A 33 -8.14 13.91 -10.02
CA PHE A 33 -7.25 12.75 -9.94
C PHE A 33 -8.03 11.44 -9.99
N VAL A 34 -7.60 10.53 -10.86
CA VAL A 34 -8.24 9.21 -11.02
C VAL A 34 -7.69 8.25 -9.97
N GLY A 35 -7.97 8.45 -8.68
CA GLY A 35 -7.34 7.70 -7.57
C GLY A 35 -7.57 6.18 -7.51
N GLY A 36 -8.54 5.67 -8.26
CA GLY A 36 -8.82 4.22 -8.32
C GLY A 36 -7.93 3.44 -9.30
N SER A 37 -7.23 4.14 -10.20
CA SER A 37 -6.36 3.56 -11.23
C SER A 37 -5.31 4.60 -11.68
N TYR A 38 -4.54 4.38 -12.74
CA TYR A 38 -3.69 5.43 -13.36
C TYR A 38 -2.71 6.20 -12.43
N VAL A 39 -2.27 5.57 -11.34
CA VAL A 39 -1.09 5.99 -10.57
C VAL A 39 0.08 5.14 -11.03
N TYR A 40 0.98 5.74 -11.80
CA TYR A 40 2.19 5.09 -12.28
C TYR A 40 3.34 5.46 -11.37
N ALA A 41 4.05 4.49 -10.82
CA ALA A 41 5.21 4.75 -9.98
C ALA A 41 6.25 3.64 -10.14
N SER A 42 7.52 3.96 -9.85
CA SER A 42 8.57 2.95 -9.77
C SER A 42 8.34 1.99 -8.59
N ALA A 43 8.92 0.79 -8.65
CA ALA A 43 8.84 -0.17 -7.54
C ALA A 43 9.36 0.44 -6.22
N LEU A 44 10.41 1.26 -6.31
CA LEU A 44 10.98 1.94 -5.14
C LEU A 44 10.03 3.00 -4.56
N ASP A 45 9.30 3.71 -5.41
CA ASP A 45 8.32 4.70 -4.95
C ASP A 45 7.11 4.01 -4.28
N TRP A 46 6.64 2.90 -4.84
CA TRP A 46 5.66 2.05 -4.15
C TRP A 46 6.20 1.48 -2.84
N ALA A 47 7.48 1.13 -2.77
CA ALA A 47 8.12 0.65 -1.55
C ALA A 47 8.14 1.74 -0.46
N ARG A 48 8.42 3.00 -0.83
CA ARG A 48 8.35 4.15 0.07
C ARG A 48 6.94 4.37 0.61
N PHE A 49 5.92 4.26 -0.24
CA PHE A 49 4.54 4.35 0.21
C PHE A 49 4.16 3.22 1.17
N GLY A 50 4.52 1.97 0.85
CA GLY A 50 4.34 0.84 1.77
C GLY A 50 5.07 1.04 3.10
N LEU A 51 6.28 1.62 3.08
CA LEU A 51 7.06 1.89 4.28
C LEU A 51 6.45 3.02 5.11
N LEU A 52 5.86 4.03 4.48
CA LEU A 52 5.08 5.06 5.18
C LEU A 52 3.93 4.42 5.98
N LEU A 53 3.21 3.47 5.38
CA LEU A 53 2.13 2.74 6.07
C LEU A 53 2.67 1.86 7.21
N ALA A 54 3.79 1.15 6.98
CA ALA A 54 4.45 0.36 8.02
C ALA A 54 4.89 1.21 9.22
N GLN A 55 5.23 2.47 8.97
CA GLN A 55 5.62 3.47 9.97
C GLN A 55 4.44 4.28 10.51
N GLN A 56 3.20 3.81 10.33
CA GLN A 56 1.99 4.47 10.85
C GLN A 56 1.87 5.94 10.37
N GLY A 57 2.30 6.20 9.13
CA GLY A 57 2.22 7.50 8.48
C GLY A 57 3.30 8.50 8.89
N GLN A 58 4.28 8.08 9.70
CA GLN A 58 5.46 8.86 10.02
C GLN A 58 6.57 8.59 9.00
N TRP A 59 7.24 9.66 8.55
CA TRP A 59 8.37 9.57 7.64
C TRP A 59 9.59 10.27 8.24
N GLN A 60 10.75 9.64 8.15
CA GLN A 60 12.03 10.27 8.42
C GLN A 60 12.72 10.54 7.08
N ASP A 61 13.05 11.81 6.82
CA ASP A 61 13.77 12.20 5.61
C ASP A 61 15.27 11.84 5.69
N GLU A 62 15.98 12.04 4.58
CA GLU A 62 17.43 11.75 4.48
C GLU A 62 18.27 12.64 5.40
N GLN A 63 17.73 13.77 5.86
CA GLN A 63 18.36 14.70 6.77
C GLN A 63 18.08 14.35 8.24
N GLY A 64 17.30 13.31 8.49
CA GLY A 64 16.94 12.84 9.82
C GLY A 64 15.74 13.54 10.44
N ASN A 65 15.06 14.45 9.72
CA ASN A 65 13.85 15.10 10.22
C ASN A 65 12.67 14.15 10.12
N THR A 66 11.84 14.15 11.16
CA THR A 66 10.67 13.29 11.24
C THR A 66 9.40 14.12 11.08
N GLN A 67 8.52 13.68 10.18
CA GLN A 67 7.24 14.32 9.89
C GLN A 67 6.09 13.30 9.87
N GLN A 68 4.90 13.74 10.29
CA GLN A 68 3.67 12.95 10.20
C GLN A 68 2.96 13.30 8.89
N ILE A 69 3.08 12.43 7.87
CA ILE A 69 2.47 12.64 6.54
C ILE A 69 0.99 12.23 6.55
N ILE A 70 0.70 11.07 7.14
CA ILE A 70 -0.65 10.53 7.28
C ILE A 70 -0.88 10.31 8.77
N SER A 71 -2.03 10.70 9.34
CA SER A 71 -2.25 10.44 10.77
C SER A 71 -2.25 8.94 11.07
N LYS A 72 -1.71 8.55 12.22
CA LYS A 72 -1.72 7.15 12.69
C LYS A 72 -3.14 6.57 12.71
N ASP A 73 -4.12 7.36 13.12
CA ASP A 73 -5.53 6.94 13.16
C ASP A 73 -6.10 6.70 11.76
N TRP A 74 -5.68 7.49 10.76
CA TRP A 74 -6.08 7.24 9.38
C TRP A 74 -5.42 5.98 8.82
N VAL A 75 -4.13 5.76 9.08
CA VAL A 75 -3.47 4.49 8.68
C VAL A 75 -4.16 3.29 9.32
N ASN A 76 -4.50 3.37 10.61
CA ASN A 76 -5.24 2.32 11.30
C ASN A 76 -6.64 2.10 10.67
N THR A 77 -7.32 3.17 10.27
CA THR A 77 -8.60 3.09 9.55
C THR A 77 -8.44 2.43 8.18
N MET A 78 -7.41 2.78 7.42
CA MET A 78 -7.12 2.21 6.10
C MET A 78 -6.95 0.69 6.17
N ILE A 79 -6.17 0.20 7.13
CA ILE A 79 -5.81 -1.22 7.21
C ILE A 79 -6.80 -2.07 8.02
N ARG A 80 -7.72 -1.45 8.78
CA ARG A 80 -8.67 -2.20 9.60
C ARG A 80 -9.73 -2.85 8.72
N PRO A 81 -9.79 -4.19 8.65
CA PRO A 81 -10.78 -4.87 7.84
C PRO A 81 -12.18 -4.71 8.42
N THR A 82 -13.18 -4.63 7.56
CA THR A 82 -14.58 -4.51 7.96
C THR A 82 -15.30 -5.86 7.87
N THR A 83 -16.27 -6.10 8.77
CA THR A 83 -17.11 -7.30 8.72
C THR A 83 -17.98 -7.36 7.47
N ILE A 84 -18.40 -6.20 6.94
CA ILE A 84 -19.17 -6.08 5.69
C ILE A 84 -18.38 -6.65 4.51
N SER A 85 -17.06 -6.46 4.50
CA SER A 85 -16.16 -7.03 3.49
C SER A 85 -15.81 -8.51 3.73
N ASN A 86 -16.48 -9.22 4.65
CA ASN A 86 -16.03 -10.53 5.15
C ASN A 86 -14.56 -10.52 5.59
N CYS A 87 -14.14 -9.42 6.22
CA CYS A 87 -12.80 -9.18 6.75
C CYS A 87 -11.67 -9.09 5.70
N HIS A 88 -12.00 -8.83 4.45
CA HIS A 88 -11.02 -8.74 3.36
C HIS A 88 -10.50 -7.34 3.08
N TYR A 89 -11.21 -6.30 3.53
CA TYR A 89 -10.96 -4.94 3.04
C TYR A 89 -11.21 -3.87 4.11
N GLY A 90 -10.29 -2.92 4.18
CA GLY A 90 -10.41 -1.68 4.96
C GLY A 90 -10.72 -0.48 4.07
N ALA A 91 -10.26 0.72 4.42
CA ALA A 91 -10.39 1.89 3.56
C ALA A 91 -9.23 1.97 2.56
N GLY A 92 -9.32 1.21 1.47
CA GLY A 92 -8.32 1.23 0.38
C GLY A 92 -7.30 0.08 0.40
N ILE A 93 -7.30 -0.76 1.45
CA ILE A 93 -6.26 -1.77 1.70
C ILE A 93 -6.88 -3.16 1.85
N TRP A 94 -6.22 -4.16 1.27
CA TRP A 94 -6.62 -5.57 1.37
C TRP A 94 -5.97 -6.24 2.58
N ASN A 95 -6.78 -7.05 3.28
CA ASN A 95 -6.35 -7.90 4.39
C ASN A 95 -6.25 -9.36 3.92
N THR A 96 -5.03 -9.88 3.87
CA THR A 96 -4.76 -11.25 3.41
C THR A 96 -5.16 -12.31 4.43
N GLN A 97 -5.29 -11.95 5.71
CA GLN A 97 -5.56 -12.91 6.78
C GLN A 97 -7.05 -13.20 6.99
N ARG A 98 -7.96 -12.40 6.36
CA ARG A 98 -9.43 -12.53 6.47
C ARG A 98 -9.97 -12.59 7.90
N LYS A 99 -9.27 -11.97 8.83
CA LYS A 99 -9.64 -11.92 10.26
C LYS A 99 -10.04 -10.50 10.64
N CYS A 100 -11.27 -10.34 11.13
CA CYS A 100 -11.68 -9.13 11.84
C CYS A 100 -11.37 -9.34 13.33
N GLN A 101 -10.10 -9.27 13.71
CA GLN A 101 -9.75 -9.19 15.13
C GLN A 101 -9.79 -7.72 15.57
N ASN A 102 -9.84 -7.48 16.89
CA ASN A 102 -9.70 -6.12 17.41
C ASN A 102 -8.33 -5.51 17.02
N ASP A 103 -7.35 -6.38 16.77
CA ASP A 103 -6.01 -6.04 16.35
C ASP A 103 -5.91 -5.72 14.85
N LEU A 104 -4.90 -4.93 14.51
CA LEU A 104 -4.56 -4.59 13.14
C LEU A 104 -3.96 -5.82 12.43
N PRO A 105 -4.14 -5.96 11.10
CA PRO A 105 -3.56 -7.08 10.37
C PRO A 105 -2.03 -7.10 10.48
N GLU A 106 -1.45 -8.31 10.59
CA GLU A 106 0.01 -8.50 10.65
C GLU A 106 0.67 -8.27 9.28
N ILE A 107 -0.10 -8.51 8.22
CA ILE A 107 0.27 -8.28 6.84
C ILE A 107 -0.95 -7.78 6.06
N TYR A 108 -0.74 -6.78 5.22
CA TYR A 108 -1.76 -6.24 4.33
C TYR A 108 -1.15 -5.86 2.99
N ASN A 109 -1.97 -5.59 1.98
CA ASN A 109 -1.46 -5.19 0.69
C ASN A 109 -2.28 -4.13 -0.05
N LEU A 110 -1.60 -3.47 -0.97
CA LEU A 110 -2.21 -2.79 -2.10
C LEU A 110 -2.18 -3.77 -3.28
N SER A 111 -3.35 -4.02 -3.88
CA SER A 111 -3.50 -4.95 -5.00
C SER A 111 -4.14 -4.25 -6.18
N GLY A 112 -3.41 -4.24 -7.30
CA GLY A 112 -3.83 -3.69 -8.57
C GLY A 112 -4.04 -4.79 -9.62
N TYR A 113 -4.73 -4.41 -10.68
CA TYR A 113 -5.08 -5.31 -11.78
C TYR A 113 -3.84 -6.02 -12.38
N LYS A 114 -3.97 -7.32 -12.66
CA LYS A 114 -2.93 -8.18 -13.30
C LYS A 114 -1.60 -8.31 -12.55
N GLY A 115 -1.63 -8.31 -11.22
CA GLY A 115 -0.49 -8.72 -10.39
C GLY A 115 0.44 -7.58 -9.97
N GLN A 116 -0.09 -6.36 -9.85
CA GLN A 116 0.60 -5.25 -9.20
C GLN A 116 0.37 -5.35 -7.70
N LEU A 117 1.41 -5.63 -6.91
CA LEU A 117 1.26 -5.92 -5.49
C LEU A 117 2.27 -5.17 -4.65
N VAL A 118 1.81 -4.62 -3.53
CA VAL A 118 2.66 -4.04 -2.47
C VAL A 118 2.22 -4.66 -1.16
N TYR A 119 2.98 -5.63 -0.65
CA TYR A 119 2.75 -6.20 0.68
C TYR A 119 3.52 -5.41 1.73
N VAL A 120 2.89 -5.23 2.89
CA VAL A 120 3.46 -4.49 4.01
C VAL A 120 3.32 -5.33 5.27
N ILE A 121 4.42 -5.44 6.01
CA ILE A 121 4.53 -6.18 7.26
C ILE A 121 5.02 -5.19 8.33
N PRO A 122 4.11 -4.55 9.08
CA PRO A 122 4.47 -3.46 10.00
C PRO A 122 5.46 -3.87 11.08
N ARG A 123 5.32 -5.10 11.62
CA ARG A 123 6.15 -5.61 12.72
C ARG A 123 7.64 -5.54 12.41
N THR A 124 8.03 -5.86 11.18
CA THR A 124 9.42 -5.87 10.72
C THR A 124 9.76 -4.68 9.83
N LYS A 125 8.79 -3.79 9.57
CA LYS A 125 8.88 -2.71 8.57
C LYS A 125 9.32 -3.21 7.19
N THR A 126 8.90 -4.42 6.83
CA THR A 126 9.21 -5.04 5.54
C THR A 126 8.17 -4.65 4.52
N VAL A 127 8.62 -4.29 3.31
CA VAL A 127 7.76 -4.01 2.16
C VAL A 127 8.24 -4.85 0.99
N ILE A 128 7.31 -5.55 0.34
CA ILE A 128 7.58 -6.36 -0.86
C ILE A 128 6.77 -5.75 -1.99
N VAL A 129 7.46 -5.33 -3.05
CA VAL A 129 6.83 -4.73 -4.24
C VAL A 129 7.01 -5.66 -5.42
N ILE A 130 5.90 -5.98 -6.09
CA ILE A 130 5.88 -6.81 -7.27
C ILE A 130 5.16 -6.04 -8.37
N MET A 131 5.93 -5.67 -9.39
CA MET A 131 5.39 -5.05 -10.61
C MET A 131 5.26 -6.14 -11.68
N GLY A 132 4.20 -6.94 -11.57
CA GLY A 132 3.92 -8.05 -12.47
C GLY A 132 2.96 -7.67 -13.59
N PHE A 133 2.99 -8.43 -14.69
CA PHE A 133 1.92 -8.45 -15.68
C PHE A 133 1.68 -9.89 -16.12
N GLY A 134 0.56 -10.47 -15.71
CA GLY A 134 0.16 -11.81 -16.13
C GLY A 134 -0.56 -12.60 -15.05
N ASP A 135 -0.97 -13.81 -15.42
CA ASP A 135 -1.67 -14.75 -14.53
C ASP A 135 -0.63 -15.70 -13.91
N TRP A 136 -0.02 -15.26 -12.81
CA TRP A 136 0.89 -16.07 -12.01
C TRP A 136 0.33 -16.25 -10.59
N ASP A 137 0.67 -17.38 -9.96
CA ASP A 137 0.19 -17.68 -8.62
C ASP A 137 0.91 -16.82 -7.58
N THR A 138 0.31 -15.67 -7.30
CA THR A 138 0.81 -14.71 -6.31
C THR A 138 0.84 -15.30 -4.90
N TYR A 139 -0.01 -16.28 -4.59
CA TYR A 139 -0.08 -16.91 -3.28
C TYR A 139 1.08 -17.86 -3.05
N ASP A 140 1.34 -18.75 -4.00
CA ASP A 140 2.46 -19.69 -3.93
C ASP A 140 3.79 -18.93 -3.88
N PHE A 141 3.97 -17.93 -4.76
CA PHE A 141 5.15 -17.08 -4.76
C PHE A 141 5.39 -16.38 -3.41
N MET A 142 4.34 -15.77 -2.84
CA MET A 142 4.48 -15.08 -1.55
C MET A 142 4.75 -16.05 -0.41
N THR A 143 4.18 -17.26 -0.45
CA THR A 143 4.44 -18.29 0.57
C THR A 143 5.90 -18.74 0.54
N GLU A 144 6.43 -19.02 -0.65
CA GLU A 144 7.84 -19.38 -0.83
C GLU A 144 8.78 -18.23 -0.41
N LEU A 145 8.47 -17.00 -0.82
CA LEU A 145 9.27 -15.82 -0.49
C LEU A 145 9.31 -15.56 1.01
N LEU A 146 8.17 -15.57 1.69
CA LEU A 146 8.11 -15.34 3.14
C LEU A 146 8.83 -16.46 3.91
N THR A 147 8.70 -17.70 3.46
CA THR A 147 9.45 -18.83 4.03
C THR A 147 10.95 -18.65 3.86
N ALA A 148 11.42 -18.25 2.67
CA ALA A 148 12.83 -17.99 2.40
C ALA A 148 13.40 -16.80 3.19
N MET A 149 12.55 -15.86 3.59
CA MET A 149 12.90 -14.72 4.45
C MET A 149 12.82 -15.04 5.95
N GLU A 150 12.48 -16.28 6.34
CA GLU A 150 12.24 -16.69 7.74
C GLU A 150 11.14 -15.85 8.42
N LEU A 151 10.17 -15.39 7.62
CA LEU A 151 9.05 -14.58 8.05
C LEU A 151 7.82 -15.48 8.22
N GLU A 152 7.72 -16.15 9.37
CA GLU A 152 6.58 -17.02 9.73
C GLU A 152 5.33 -16.18 10.09
N PHE A 153 4.70 -15.59 9.08
CA PHE A 153 3.35 -15.03 9.21
C PHE A 153 2.35 -16.08 8.73
N ALA A 154 1.34 -16.38 9.54
CA ALA A 154 0.34 -17.39 9.20
C ALA A 154 -0.42 -17.01 7.92
N LEU A 155 -0.06 -17.62 6.77
CA LEU A 155 -0.89 -17.64 5.56
C LEU A 155 -1.81 -18.88 5.63
N PRO A 156 -3.16 -18.72 5.52
CA PRO A 156 -3.85 -18.93 4.23
C PRO A 156 -5.11 -18.03 4.03
N ILE A 157 -5.75 -17.83 2.86
CA ILE A 157 -6.01 -18.72 1.71
C ILE A 157 -5.93 -17.93 0.38
N ALA A 158 -5.36 -18.61 -0.63
CA ALA A 158 -5.39 -18.31 -2.05
C ALA A 158 -6.72 -17.74 -2.58
N GLN A 159 -6.65 -16.71 -3.41
CA GLN A 159 -7.71 -16.45 -4.38
C GLN A 159 -7.56 -17.48 -5.50
N ARG A 160 -8.36 -18.56 -5.49
CA ARG A 160 -8.75 -19.13 -6.77
C ARG A 160 -9.74 -18.14 -7.40
N PRO A 161 -9.49 -17.62 -8.62
CA PRO A 161 -10.56 -17.00 -9.38
C PRO A 161 -11.62 -18.08 -9.65
N THR A 162 -12.89 -17.76 -9.42
CA THR A 162 -14.00 -18.45 -10.07
C THR A 162 -14.08 -18.03 -11.53
#